data_AF-A0AAN8KIF9-F1
#
_entry.id   AF-A0AAN8KIF9-F1
#
_cell.length_a   1.000
_cell.length_b   1.000
_cell.length_c   1.000
_cell.angle_alpha   90.00
_cell.angle_beta   90.00
_cell.angle_gamma   90.00
#
_symmetry.space_group_name_H-M   'P 1'
#
loop_
_entity.id
_entity.type
_entity.pdbx_description
1 polymer ?
#
loop_
_entity_poly.entity_id
_entity_poly.type
_entity_poly.pdbx_seq_one_letter_code
_entity_poly.pdbx_strand_id
1 'polypeptide(L)'
;MNNPVFSLIWLLLIVGVGGSWDWKGRVLCLLTLTMVILSCTLEVRSQGMRPLNCCLKTSYKRPAEPITQCLIQIPRGKCNLNAYIFTSGEQWKCINPNARWLLADLASLKQRGIQCDPLITIRP
;
A
#
# COMPACT_ATOMS: atom_id res chain seq x y z
N MET A 1 -12.06 -16.29 -12.08
CA MET A 1 -12.33 -15.15 -11.17
C MET A 1 -12.64 -13.96 -12.05
N ASN A 2 -13.91 -13.58 -12.14
CA ASN A 2 -14.40 -12.49 -12.98
C ASN A 2 -14.05 -11.15 -12.34
N ASN A 3 -13.17 -10.38 -12.97
CA ASN A 3 -12.83 -9.03 -12.55
C ASN A 3 -13.95 -8.06 -13.00
N PRO A 4 -14.63 -7.35 -12.09
CA PRO A 4 -15.72 -6.43 -12.45
C PRO A 4 -15.25 -5.21 -13.25
N VAL A 5 -13.94 -4.91 -13.21
CA VAL A 5 -13.31 -3.77 -13.90
C VAL A 5 -13.29 -3.95 -15.42
N PHE A 6 -13.07 -5.18 -15.92
CA PHE A 6 -13.07 -5.45 -17.35
C PHE A 6 -14.47 -5.32 -17.98
N SER A 7 -15.52 -5.61 -17.21
CA SER A 7 -16.91 -5.48 -17.65
C SER A 7 -17.33 -4.02 -17.82
N LEU A 8 -16.86 -3.14 -16.93
CA LEU A 8 -17.13 -1.69 -16.99
C LEU A 8 -16.39 -1.00 -18.13
N ILE A 9 -15.16 -1.42 -18.43
CA ILE A 9 -14.37 -0.91 -19.57
C ILE A 9 -15.06 -1.26 -20.90
N TRP A 10 -15.65 -2.45 -21.00
CA TRP A 10 -16.36 -2.88 -22.20
C TRP A 10 -17.69 -2.13 -22.40
N LEU A 11 -18.40 -1.81 -21.31
CA LEU A 11 -19.61 -0.97 -21.36
C LEU A 11 -19.30 0.50 -21.73
N LEU A 12 -18.15 1.04 -21.32
CA LEU A 12 -17.75 2.42 -21.63
C LEU A 12 -17.36 2.62 -23.11
N LEU A 13 -16.90 1.57 -23.80
CA LEU A 13 -16.59 1.65 -25.24
C LEU A 13 -17.85 1.67 -26.12
N ILE A 14 -18.97 1.10 -25.67
CA ILE A 14 -20.22 1.06 -26.45
C ILE A 14 -20.94 2.43 -26.44
N VAL A 15 -20.78 3.23 -25.38
CA VAL A 15 -21.42 4.56 -25.27
C VAL A 15 -20.68 5.65 -26.08
N GLY A 16 -19.50 5.35 -26.64
CA GLY A 16 -18.60 6.32 -27.26
C GLY A 16 -18.75 6.58 -28.76
N VAL A 17 -19.75 6.01 -29.45
CA VAL A 17 -19.91 6.21 -30.91
C VAL A 17 -21.29 6.74 -31.25
N GLY A 18 -21.46 8.06 -31.14
CA GLY A 18 -22.57 8.76 -31.80
C GLY A 18 -23.19 9.88 -30.97
N GLY A 19 -22.81 11.14 -31.26
CA GLY A 19 -23.58 12.28 -30.80
C GLY A 19 -22.82 13.60 -30.75
N SER A 20 -23.30 14.56 -31.55
CA SER A 20 -22.97 15.98 -31.62
C SER A 20 -22.40 16.62 -30.33
N TRP A 21 -21.30 17.36 -30.49
CA TRP A 21 -20.50 17.98 -29.43
C TRP A 21 -21.19 19.22 -28.84
N ASP A 22 -22.07 19.00 -27.87
CA ASP A 22 -22.63 20.07 -27.03
C ASP A 22 -21.67 20.38 -25.84
N TRP A 23 -21.63 21.62 -25.36
CA TRP A 23 -20.80 22.07 -24.20
C TRP A 23 -20.97 21.15 -23.00
N LYS A 24 -22.20 20.64 -22.81
CA LYS A 24 -22.58 19.70 -21.75
C LYS A 24 -21.78 18.39 -21.80
N GLY A 25 -21.42 17.91 -23.00
CA GLY A 25 -20.63 16.69 -23.19
C GLY A 25 -19.18 16.84 -22.74
N ARG A 26 -18.58 18.02 -22.96
CA ARG A 26 -17.22 18.32 -22.49
C ARG A 26 -17.15 18.36 -20.97
N VAL A 27 -18.15 18.95 -20.32
CA VAL A 27 -18.24 18.98 -18.85
C VAL A 27 -18.43 17.57 -18.29
N LEU A 28 -19.26 16.74 -18.93
CA LEU A 28 -19.50 15.36 -18.49
C LEU A 28 -18.23 14.49 -18.63
N CYS A 29 -17.49 14.60 -19.74
CA CYS A 29 -16.21 13.91 -19.94
C CYS A 29 -15.12 14.35 -18.94
N LEU A 30 -15.06 15.65 -18.61
CA LEU A 30 -14.10 16.14 -17.63
C LEU A 30 -14.44 15.61 -16.22
N LEU A 31 -15.72 15.59 -15.86
CA LEU A 31 -16.16 15.06 -14.56
C LEU A 31 -15.87 13.55 -14.43
N THR A 32 -16.10 12.75 -15.47
CA THR A 32 -15.78 11.31 -15.44
C THR A 32 -14.28 11.06 -15.31
N LEU A 33 -13.43 11.82 -16.04
CA LEU A 33 -11.98 11.73 -15.92
C LEU A 33 -11.49 12.11 -14.51
N THR A 34 -12.05 13.15 -13.89
CA THR A 34 -11.68 13.53 -12.51
C THR A 34 -12.02 12.45 -11.48
N MET A 35 -13.16 11.77 -11.62
CA MET A 35 -13.54 10.68 -10.72
C MET A 35 -12.61 9.47 -10.87
N VAL A 36 -12.19 9.12 -12.10
CA VAL A 36 -11.24 8.02 -12.33
C VAL A 36 -9.87 8.31 -11.71
N ILE A 37 -9.36 9.54 -11.86
CA ILE A 37 -8.09 9.94 -11.22
C ILE A 37 -8.21 9.90 -9.69
N LEU A 38 -9.35 10.32 -9.14
CA LEU A 38 -9.60 10.29 -7.70
C LEU A 38 -9.61 8.84 -7.18
N SER A 39 -10.26 7.91 -7.89
CA SER A 39 -10.29 6.49 -7.55
C SER A 39 -8.91 5.83 -7.59
N CYS A 40 -8.05 6.18 -8.55
CA CYS A 40 -6.67 5.65 -8.63
C CYS A 40 -5.76 6.07 -7.46
N THR A 41 -6.06 7.19 -6.79
CA THR A 41 -5.27 7.62 -5.61
C THR A 41 -5.69 6.94 -4.30
N LEU A 42 -6.92 6.43 -4.23
CA LEU A 42 -7.49 5.86 -3.01
C LEU A 42 -7.09 4.40 -2.79
N GLU A 43 -6.84 3.63 -3.85
CA GLU A 43 -6.50 2.19 -3.76
C GLU A 43 -5.07 1.92 -3.25
N VAL A 44 -4.19 2.93 -3.22
CA VAL A 44 -2.78 2.73 -2.80
C VAL A 44 -2.61 2.69 -1.27
N ARG A 45 -3.60 3.13 -0.47
CA ARG A 45 -3.40 3.30 0.99
C ARG A 45 -4.29 2.45 1.91
N SER A 46 -5.17 1.60 1.40
CA SER A 46 -6.13 0.88 2.26
C SER A 46 -5.94 -0.63 2.33
N GLN A 47 -4.72 -1.16 2.15
CA GLN A 47 -4.45 -2.54 2.51
C GLN A 47 -4.37 -2.70 4.04
N GLY A 48 -5.55 -2.84 4.64
CA GLY A 48 -5.80 -3.62 5.85
C GLY A 48 -4.69 -3.61 6.91
N MET A 49 -4.49 -2.46 7.56
CA MET A 49 -3.65 -2.38 8.75
C MET A 49 -4.35 -3.14 9.89
N ARG A 50 -4.06 -4.44 10.05
CA ARG A 50 -4.35 -5.14 11.31
C ARG A 50 -3.61 -4.39 12.43
N PRO A 51 -4.23 -4.08 13.57
CA PRO A 51 -3.53 -3.44 14.67
C PRO A 51 -2.38 -4.34 15.12
N LEU A 52 -1.14 -3.92 14.86
CA LEU A 52 0.03 -4.64 15.33
C LEU A 52 0.34 -4.23 16.76
N ASN A 53 0.60 -5.23 17.60
CA ASN A 53 1.21 -5.02 18.91
C ASN A 53 2.63 -4.49 18.71
N CYS A 54 3.09 -3.70 19.67
CA CYS A 54 4.41 -3.10 19.59
C CYS A 54 5.56 -4.12 19.61
N CYS A 55 6.63 -3.80 18.89
CA CYS A 55 7.90 -4.50 18.99
C CYS A 55 8.53 -4.22 20.36
N LEU A 56 8.55 -5.23 21.22
CA LEU A 56 9.28 -5.24 22.49
C LEU A 56 10.68 -5.83 22.36
N LYS A 57 10.96 -6.50 21.25
CA LYS A 57 12.27 -7.07 20.91
C LYS A 57 12.49 -7.03 19.41
N THR A 58 13.73 -6.83 18.99
CA THR A 58 14.14 -6.83 17.59
C THR A 58 15.08 -8.01 17.29
N SER A 59 15.07 -8.48 16.05
CA SER A 59 15.97 -9.50 15.53
C SER A 59 16.97 -8.91 14.54
N TYR A 60 18.20 -9.44 14.53
CA TYR A 60 19.18 -9.18 13.48
C TYR A 60 19.10 -10.19 12.33
N LYS A 61 18.24 -11.22 12.45
CA LYS A 61 18.10 -12.27 11.43
C LYS A 61 17.26 -11.79 10.27
N ARG A 62 17.73 -12.08 9.05
CA ARG A 62 16.98 -11.85 7.81
C ARG A 62 15.82 -12.86 7.71
N PRO A 63 14.58 -12.42 7.41
CA PRO A 63 13.50 -13.34 7.07
C PRO A 63 13.89 -14.18 5.85
N ALA A 64 13.55 -15.47 5.86
CA ALA A 64 13.76 -16.34 4.70
C ALA A 64 12.62 -16.19 3.69
N GLU A 65 11.44 -15.80 4.18
CA GLU A 65 10.23 -15.67 3.42
C GLU A 65 10.17 -14.32 2.67
N PRO A 66 9.49 -14.26 1.50
CA PRO A 66 9.30 -13.00 0.80
C PRO A 66 8.46 -12.03 1.63
N ILE A 67 8.94 -10.80 1.75
CA ILE A 67 8.26 -9.72 2.46
C ILE A 67 7.18 -9.14 1.54
N THR A 68 5.96 -9.04 2.05
CA THR A 68 4.79 -8.49 1.35
C THR A 68 4.42 -7.09 1.86
N GLN A 69 4.75 -6.77 3.12
CA GLN A 69 4.52 -5.44 3.69
C GLN A 69 5.70 -5.02 4.58
N CYS A 70 5.91 -3.70 4.64
CA CYS A 70 6.93 -3.09 5.49
C CYS A 70 6.33 -1.94 6.29
N LEU A 71 6.56 -1.92 7.60
CA LEU A 71 6.18 -0.82 8.48
C LEU A 71 7.36 -0.40 9.36
N ILE A 72 7.31 0.85 9.85
CA ILE A 72 8.33 1.42 10.74
C ILE A 72 7.69 1.74 12.08
N GLN A 73 8.11 1.07 13.14
CA GLN A 73 7.79 1.48 14.50
C GLN A 73 8.77 2.55 14.96
N ILE A 74 8.25 3.76 15.17
CA ILE A 74 8.99 4.87 15.76
C ILE A 74 8.76 4.83 17.29
N PRO A 75 9.80 5.05 18.12
CA PRO A 75 9.65 5.07 19.57
C PRO A 75 8.57 6.07 20.03
N ARG A 76 7.47 5.58 20.62
CA ARG A 76 6.36 6.39 21.14
C ARG A 76 5.61 5.67 22.27
N GLY A 77 5.29 6.39 23.34
CA GLY A 77 4.45 5.88 24.44
C GLY A 77 5.07 4.65 25.12
N LYS A 78 4.36 3.51 25.11
CA LYS A 78 4.85 2.23 25.65
C LYS A 78 5.80 1.49 24.69
N CYS A 79 5.95 1.98 23.47
CA CYS A 79 6.71 1.33 22.41
C CYS A 79 8.05 2.03 22.27
N ASN A 80 9.01 1.65 23.11
CA ASN A 80 10.26 2.39 23.26
C ASN A 80 11.35 2.01 22.23
N LEU A 81 11.05 1.08 21.33
CA LEU A 81 12.02 0.58 20.35
C LEU A 81 11.75 1.13 18.97
N ASN A 82 12.83 1.49 18.29
CA ASN A 82 12.83 1.71 16.85
C ASN A 82 12.99 0.36 16.15
N ALA A 83 12.07 0.01 15.25
CA ALA A 83 12.08 -1.28 14.57
C ALA A 83 11.44 -1.19 13.18
N TYR A 84 11.93 -2.01 12.27
CA TYR A 84 11.21 -2.32 11.03
C TYR A 84 10.33 -3.54 11.28
N ILE A 85 9.08 -3.50 10.85
CA ILE A 85 8.16 -4.63 10.93
C ILE A 85 7.94 -5.15 9.53
N PHE A 86 8.45 -6.33 9.27
CA PHE A 86 8.26 -7.01 7.99
C PHE A 86 7.17 -8.06 8.13
N THR A 87 6.21 -8.03 7.22
CA THR A 87 5.16 -9.04 7.11
C THR A 87 5.46 -9.96 5.94
N SER A 88 5.35 -11.26 6.17
CA SER A 88 5.45 -12.32 5.18
C SER A 88 4.26 -13.26 5.35
N GLY A 89 3.27 -13.13 4.47
CA GLY A 89 1.99 -13.84 4.62
C GLY A 89 1.27 -13.39 5.90
N GLU A 90 1.08 -14.31 6.83
CA GLU A 90 0.41 -14.03 8.13
C GLU A 90 1.39 -13.74 9.28
N GLN A 91 2.70 -13.94 9.05
CA GLN A 91 3.72 -13.73 10.07
C GLN A 91 4.34 -12.36 9.94
N TRP A 92 4.63 -11.74 11.08
CA TRP A 92 5.38 -10.49 11.15
C TRP A 92 6.62 -10.65 12.02
N LYS A 93 7.69 -9.95 11.67
CA LYS A 93 8.97 -9.98 12.39
C LYS A 93 9.47 -8.55 12.62
N CYS A 94 9.87 -8.26 13.86
CA CYS A 94 10.55 -7.02 14.23
C CYS A 94 12.04 -7.12 13.92
N ILE A 95 12.53 -6.27 13.03
CA ILE A 95 13.91 -6.22 12.58
C ILE A 95 14.63 -5.03 13.21
N ASN A 96 15.85 -5.28 13.68
CA ASN A 96 16.71 -4.26 14.25
C ASN A 96 17.18 -3.31 13.13
N PRO A 97 17.06 -1.97 13.30
CA PRO A 97 17.54 -0.99 12.31
C PRO A 97 19.03 -1.11 11.97
N ASN A 98 19.84 -1.67 12.86
CA ASN A 98 21.29 -1.82 12.72
C ASN A 98 21.69 -3.15 12.05
N ALA A 99 20.74 -3.95 11.54
CA ALA A 99 21.07 -5.17 10.83
C ALA A 99 21.79 -4.86 9.50
N ARG A 100 23.00 -5.40 9.31
CA ARG A 100 23.87 -5.07 8.17
C ARG A 100 23.22 -5.28 6.79
N TRP A 101 22.35 -6.29 6.68
CA TRP A 101 21.64 -6.63 5.44
C TRP A 101 20.45 -5.72 5.14
N LEU A 102 19.95 -4.98 6.14
CA LEU A 102 18.68 -4.27 6.06
C LEU A 102 18.64 -3.22 4.95
N LEU A 103 19.70 -2.43 4.79
CA LEU A 103 19.73 -1.35 3.78
C LEU A 103 19.60 -1.90 2.36
N ALA A 104 20.26 -3.03 2.06
CA ALA A 104 20.16 -3.69 0.77
C ALA A 104 18.73 -4.22 0.52
N ASP A 105 18.11 -4.80 1.54
CA ASP A 105 16.74 -5.31 1.44
C ASP A 105 15.72 -4.19 1.27
N LEU A 106 15.88 -3.06 1.98
CA LEU A 106 15.01 -1.89 1.82
C LEU A 106 15.08 -1.33 0.40
N ALA A 107 16.28 -1.28 -0.20
CA ALA A 107 16.44 -0.88 -1.60
C ALA A 107 15.72 -1.86 -2.55
N SER A 108 15.86 -3.17 -2.33
CA SER A 108 15.17 -4.20 -3.10
C SER A 108 13.65 -4.17 -2.93
N LEU A 109 13.14 -3.87 -1.73
CA LEU A 109 11.71 -3.71 -1.47
C LEU A 109 11.14 -2.52 -2.23
N LYS A 110 11.84 -1.39 -2.21
CA LYS A 110 11.44 -0.17 -2.94
C LYS A 110 11.35 -0.42 -4.45
N GLN A 111 12.30 -1.17 -5.02
CA GLN A 111 12.26 -1.58 -6.44
C GLN A 111 11.05 -2.46 -6.78
N ARG A 112 10.55 -3.23 -5.80
CA ARG A 112 9.32 -4.04 -5.92
C ARG A 112 8.03 -3.25 -5.63
N GLY A 113 8.12 -1.94 -5.41
CA GLY A 113 6.98 -1.10 -5.05
C GLY A 113 6.53 -1.21 -3.60
N ILE A 114 7.28 -1.90 -2.74
CA ILE A 114 6.99 -2.02 -1.30
C ILE A 114 7.72 -0.91 -0.57
N GLN A 115 6.97 0.05 -0.04
CA GLN A 115 7.49 1.13 0.80
C GLN A 115 7.26 0.82 2.27
N CYS A 116 8.12 1.37 3.12
CA CYS A 116 8.03 1.20 4.56
C CYS A 116 7.31 2.40 5.17
N ASP A 117 6.06 2.21 5.58
CA ASP A 117 5.24 3.28 6.14
C ASP A 117 5.33 3.33 7.68
N PRO A 118 5.20 4.51 8.31
CA PRO A 118 5.12 4.60 9.76
C PRO A 118 3.93 3.79 10.31
N LEU A 119 4.14 3.07 11.42
CA LEU A 119 3.08 2.41 12.15
C LEU A 119 2.25 3.46 12.91
N ILE A 120 1.07 3.82 12.38
CA ILE A 120 0.21 4.88 12.93
C ILE A 120 -0.73 4.35 14.03
N THR A 121 -1.17 3.08 13.93
CA THR A 121 -2.06 2.43 14.91
C THR A 121 -1.28 1.47 15.80
N ILE A 122 -0.87 1.97 16.96
CA ILE A 122 -0.28 1.17 18.03
C ILE A 122 -1.41 0.85 19.03
N ARG A 123 -1.74 -0.43 19.24
CA ARG A 123 -2.54 -0.82 20.41
C ARG A 123 -1.60 -1.16 21.58
N PRO A 124 -1.81 -0.55 22.76
CA PRO A 124 -1.02 -0.82 23.96
C PRO A 124 -1.34 -2.18 24.59
#